data_AF-A0A7G8YJS7-F1
#
_entry.id   AF-A0A7G8YJS7-F1
#
_cell.length_a   1.000
_cell.length_b   1.000
_cell.length_c   1.000
_cell.angle_alpha   90.00
_cell.angle_beta   90.00
_cell.angle_gamma   90.00
#
_symmetry.space_group_name_H-M   'P 1'
#
loop_
_entity.id
_entity.type
_entity.pdbx_description
1 polymer ?
#
loop_
_entity_poly.entity_id
_entity_poly.type
_entity_poly.pdbx_seq_one_letter_code
_entity_poly.pdbx_strand_id
1 'polypeptide(L)'
;MSYGGFDLRLGDHDGKPAQNLPPRWGGIDNPSLSSISAETASSISGNSAALAIYEHVRKLQEDLVFLGFSVVGKPDGEFGIRTGWGVREFQIYASMAQVACIRQGRKGQLLLSETGSPVKVDNLEVYFDGSAAILAKAGKAAVVGGTTAGPVSCYVDSLQSIVNSARYSGPISGVMNAKTRLAIDHWLDNDYRCPVVFEAWKMVQGIRSDIADSGCNIWAHDSFTEGVPRVFVRDFSSCFEFPVGRAQNHYHAVGYYESRGFGGPNSTKRHSWSPDAEMTVKNIIGSPVNPVEINSPALSTYRAIRVVAEAECFGRFDVLNAWDNALMSAGPCHWTMGLFDSGQYERGEFAGFISYLKQRDNETFMKVFGGFGVYPKYDWGDSRLYAEDLKKYSGWVRLTNDTYNPAQQLHAESEFDDLPRTKEEAHYLKTWHWFYRLSMAGRTLSGYREAMWSMAKVRIRDVLNKEVQFRVGATTVVSTLGRVFTSEKSVAILLRWHVYRPSHVVHDEHQRIVPIIQQVINETVTVNWQLPVSNWGDAHETALSRRLLSAAAAINPTVATSIVFGFTQPQGAVRTGRNTFILDE
;
A
#
# COMPACT_ATOMS: atom_id res chain seq x y z
N MET A 1 -5.02 -24.54 -28.35
CA MET A 1 -4.99 -24.46 -26.86
C MET A 1 -4.05 -23.32 -26.59
N SER A 2 -4.57 -22.21 -26.06
CA SER A 2 -3.79 -20.97 -25.90
C SER A 2 -2.47 -21.24 -25.18
N TYR A 3 -1.41 -20.58 -25.65
CA TYR A 3 -0.05 -20.66 -25.08
C TYR A 3 0.56 -22.07 -25.05
N GLY A 4 0.16 -22.95 -25.98
CA GLY A 4 0.71 -24.30 -26.10
C GLY A 4 0.30 -25.27 -24.98
N GLY A 5 -0.59 -24.85 -24.07
CA GLY A 5 -1.01 -25.65 -22.91
C GLY A 5 0.00 -25.70 -21.75
N PHE A 6 1.07 -24.90 -21.80
CA PHE A 6 2.10 -24.86 -20.76
C PHE A 6 1.71 -23.99 -19.56
N ASP A 7 2.13 -24.39 -18.36
CA ASP A 7 2.01 -23.58 -17.14
C ASP A 7 3.17 -22.59 -17.04
N LEU A 8 3.08 -21.52 -17.84
CA LEU A 8 4.16 -20.52 -17.97
C LEU A 8 4.43 -19.81 -16.64
N ARG A 9 5.71 -19.63 -16.32
CA ARG A 9 6.16 -19.12 -15.01
C ARG A 9 7.47 -18.34 -15.13
N LEU A 10 7.86 -17.68 -14.03
CA LEU A 10 9.11 -16.92 -13.95
C LEU A 10 10.31 -17.72 -14.47
N GLY A 11 11.04 -17.14 -15.42
CA GLY A 11 12.20 -17.75 -16.08
C GLY A 11 11.91 -18.49 -17.38
N ASP A 12 10.64 -18.70 -17.76
CA ASP A 12 10.29 -19.21 -19.09
C ASP A 12 10.57 -18.15 -20.17
N HIS A 13 10.91 -18.60 -21.39
CA HIS A 13 11.18 -17.71 -22.53
C HIS A 13 10.96 -18.41 -23.87
N ASP A 14 10.63 -17.65 -24.91
CA ASP A 14 10.38 -18.16 -26.27
C ASP A 14 11.67 -18.53 -27.04
N GLY A 15 12.82 -18.34 -26.40
CA GLY A 15 14.13 -18.65 -26.98
C GLY A 15 14.62 -17.56 -27.93
N LYS A 16 15.89 -17.66 -28.34
CA LYS A 16 16.53 -16.72 -29.26
C LYS A 16 17.35 -17.53 -30.27
N PRO A 17 16.80 -17.82 -31.47
CA PRO A 17 17.49 -18.61 -32.49
C PRO A 17 18.85 -18.03 -32.86
N ALA A 18 18.94 -16.70 -32.96
CA ALA A 18 20.19 -15.98 -33.25
C ALA A 18 21.27 -16.18 -32.17
N GLN A 19 20.90 -16.64 -30.98
CA GLN A 19 21.79 -16.89 -29.84
C GLN A 19 21.91 -18.39 -29.52
N ASN A 20 21.36 -19.28 -30.37
CA ASN A 20 21.24 -20.73 -30.09
C ASN A 20 20.60 -21.04 -28.72
N LEU A 21 19.72 -20.16 -28.25
CA LEU A 21 18.98 -20.35 -27.00
C LEU A 21 17.64 -21.02 -27.32
N PRO A 22 17.43 -22.31 -26.99
CA PRO A 22 16.14 -22.96 -27.20
C PRO A 22 15.06 -22.35 -26.30
N PRO A 23 13.76 -22.51 -26.62
CA PRO A 23 12.69 -22.06 -25.75
C PRO A 23 12.66 -22.84 -24.43
N ARG A 24 12.12 -22.21 -23.40
CA ARG A 24 11.82 -22.81 -22.10
C ARG A 24 10.37 -22.49 -21.74
N TRP A 25 9.52 -23.50 -21.59
CA TRP A 25 8.12 -23.32 -21.24
C TRP A 25 7.68 -24.32 -20.17
N GLY A 26 6.92 -23.86 -19.18
CA GLY A 26 6.49 -24.69 -18.06
C GLY A 26 7.65 -25.18 -17.20
N GLY A 27 8.79 -24.49 -17.23
CA GLY A 27 10.02 -24.92 -16.57
C GLY A 27 10.80 -26.04 -17.28
N ILE A 28 10.44 -26.38 -18.52
CA ILE A 28 11.11 -27.42 -19.33
C ILE A 28 11.85 -26.76 -20.49
N ASP A 29 13.14 -27.06 -20.63
CA ASP A 29 13.95 -26.59 -21.76
C ASP A 29 13.64 -27.44 -23.01
N ASN A 30 13.41 -26.76 -24.13
CA ASN A 30 13.11 -27.32 -25.44
C ASN A 30 12.02 -28.43 -25.41
N PRO A 31 10.80 -28.13 -24.90
CA PRO A 31 9.76 -29.14 -24.74
C PRO A 31 9.28 -29.69 -26.09
N SER A 32 8.93 -30.98 -26.14
CA SER A 32 8.42 -31.63 -27.36
C SER A 32 7.02 -31.12 -27.73
N LEU A 33 6.88 -30.58 -28.93
CA LEU A 33 5.64 -29.98 -29.46
C LEU A 33 4.61 -31.00 -29.99
N SER A 34 4.79 -32.30 -29.75
CA SER A 34 4.10 -33.43 -30.40
C SER A 34 2.60 -33.58 -30.12
N SER A 35 1.94 -32.57 -29.53
CA SER A 35 0.50 -32.60 -29.22
C SER A 35 -0.24 -31.27 -29.40
N ILE A 36 0.36 -30.28 -30.07
CA ILE A 36 -0.24 -28.94 -30.20
C ILE A 36 -0.86 -28.78 -31.60
N SER A 37 -2.20 -28.78 -31.67
CA SER A 37 -2.95 -28.42 -32.88
C SER A 37 -2.58 -26.99 -33.30
N ALA A 38 -2.12 -26.85 -34.54
CA ALA A 38 -1.55 -25.62 -35.11
C ALA A 38 -2.39 -24.37 -34.85
N GLU A 39 -1.87 -23.45 -34.05
CA GLU A 39 -2.24 -22.04 -34.12
C GLU A 39 -1.52 -21.45 -35.34
N THR A 40 -2.28 -20.81 -36.22
CA THR A 40 -1.84 -20.42 -37.56
C THR A 40 -0.82 -19.28 -37.48
N ALA A 41 0.45 -19.58 -37.79
CA ALA A 41 1.45 -18.56 -38.08
C ALA A 41 1.08 -17.84 -39.39
N SER A 42 0.94 -16.51 -39.37
CA SER A 42 0.80 -15.72 -40.60
C SER A 42 2.13 -15.67 -41.34
N SER A 43 2.26 -16.44 -42.41
CA SER A 43 3.41 -16.39 -43.31
C SER A 43 3.35 -15.13 -44.19
N ILE A 44 4.35 -14.25 -44.06
CA ILE A 44 4.62 -13.23 -45.09
C ILE A 44 5.78 -13.73 -45.96
N SER A 45 5.45 -13.86 -47.24
CA SER A 45 6.23 -14.24 -48.43
C SER A 45 7.74 -14.49 -48.32
N GLY A 46 8.15 -15.66 -48.84
CA GLY A 46 9.32 -15.76 -49.72
C GLY A 46 10.53 -16.51 -49.17
N ASN A 47 10.63 -17.80 -49.50
CA ASN A 47 11.85 -18.62 -49.55
C ASN A 47 12.78 -18.60 -48.34
N SER A 48 12.40 -19.34 -47.31
CA SER A 48 13.19 -20.34 -46.56
C SER A 48 12.20 -21.06 -45.65
N ALA A 49 12.37 -22.36 -45.37
CA ALA A 49 11.59 -23.02 -44.32
C ALA A 49 12.01 -22.42 -42.96
N ALA A 50 11.46 -21.26 -42.61
CA ALA A 50 11.57 -20.70 -41.28
C ALA A 50 10.80 -21.64 -40.36
N LEU A 51 11.52 -22.39 -39.51
CA LEU A 51 10.95 -23.04 -38.35
C LEU A 51 10.12 -21.97 -37.62
N ALA A 52 8.79 -22.11 -37.64
CA ALA A 52 7.92 -21.23 -36.87
C ALA A 52 8.29 -21.41 -35.38
N ILE A 53 8.94 -20.40 -34.81
CA ILE A 53 9.22 -20.35 -33.38
C ILE A 53 7.89 -19.94 -32.74
N TYR A 54 7.32 -20.82 -31.92
CA TYR A 54 6.13 -20.48 -31.16
C TYR A 54 6.51 -19.43 -30.13
N GLU A 55 5.77 -18.31 -30.07
CA GLU A 55 6.04 -17.21 -29.14
C GLU A 55 4.99 -17.19 -28.01
N HIS A 56 4.95 -18.24 -27.20
CA HIS A 56 3.90 -18.43 -26.18
C HIS A 56 3.96 -17.38 -25.07
N VAL A 57 5.16 -17.02 -24.62
CA VAL A 57 5.35 -16.01 -23.57
C VAL A 57 5.02 -14.62 -24.12
N ARG A 58 5.49 -14.29 -25.32
CA ARG A 58 5.17 -13.02 -25.97
C ARG A 58 3.67 -12.86 -26.18
N LYS A 59 2.99 -13.90 -26.67
CA LYS A 59 1.54 -13.90 -26.86
C LYS A 59 0.79 -13.65 -25.55
N LEU A 60 1.22 -14.28 -24.45
CA LEU A 60 0.69 -13.99 -23.12
C LEU A 60 0.87 -12.51 -22.73
N GLN A 61 2.05 -11.95 -22.94
CA GLN A 61 2.32 -10.55 -22.62
C GLN A 61 1.42 -9.61 -23.43
N GLU A 62 1.25 -9.86 -24.73
CA GLU A 62 0.36 -9.12 -25.61
C GLU A 62 -1.10 -9.18 -25.13
N ASP A 63 -1.59 -10.36 -24.73
CA ASP A 63 -2.95 -10.53 -24.23
C ASP A 63 -3.16 -9.82 -22.88
N LEU A 64 -2.21 -9.91 -21.95
CA LEU A 64 -2.28 -9.19 -20.68
C LEU A 64 -2.30 -7.67 -20.89
N VAL A 65 -1.45 -7.14 -21.77
CA VAL A 65 -1.43 -5.72 -22.12
C VAL A 65 -2.76 -5.30 -22.75
N PHE A 66 -3.29 -6.10 -23.67
CA PHE A 66 -4.60 -5.86 -24.31
C PHE A 66 -5.76 -5.85 -23.30
N LEU A 67 -5.72 -6.72 -22.30
CA LEU A 67 -6.67 -6.78 -21.19
C LEU A 67 -6.52 -5.62 -20.20
N GLY A 68 -5.50 -4.76 -20.36
CA GLY A 68 -5.27 -3.56 -19.57
C GLY A 68 -4.23 -3.70 -18.46
N PHE A 69 -3.46 -4.80 -18.43
CA PHE A 69 -2.40 -5.06 -17.45
C PHE A 69 -1.03 -4.58 -17.96
N SER A 70 -0.88 -3.27 -18.17
CA SER A 70 0.34 -2.68 -18.75
C SER A 70 1.57 -2.74 -17.82
N VAL A 71 1.42 -3.24 -16.60
CA VAL A 71 2.56 -3.54 -15.70
C VAL A 71 3.61 -4.43 -16.35
N VAL A 72 3.18 -5.31 -17.26
CA VAL A 72 4.02 -6.21 -18.07
C VAL A 72 5.08 -5.44 -18.86
N GLY A 73 4.74 -4.24 -19.36
CA GLY A 73 5.61 -3.46 -20.23
C GLY A 73 5.56 -3.96 -21.68
N LYS A 74 6.67 -3.77 -22.41
CA LYS A 74 6.79 -4.16 -23.81
C LYS A 74 6.96 -5.69 -23.91
N PRO A 75 6.12 -6.40 -24.69
CA PRO A 75 6.30 -7.82 -24.94
C PRO A 75 7.69 -8.12 -25.54
N ASP A 76 8.42 -9.04 -24.91
CA ASP A 76 9.80 -9.42 -25.23
C ASP A 76 10.01 -10.94 -25.32
N GLY A 77 8.99 -11.74 -24.98
CA GLY A 77 9.07 -13.19 -24.98
C GLY A 77 9.81 -13.76 -23.77
N GLU A 78 10.08 -12.96 -22.73
CA GLU A 78 10.67 -13.39 -21.46
C GLU A 78 9.65 -13.29 -20.32
N PHE A 79 9.42 -14.40 -19.61
CA PHE A 79 8.56 -14.41 -18.44
C PHE A 79 9.37 -13.91 -17.24
N GLY A 80 9.57 -12.59 -17.21
CA GLY A 80 10.22 -11.89 -16.12
C GLY A 80 9.29 -11.51 -14.97
N ILE A 81 9.84 -10.74 -14.03
CA ILE A 81 9.17 -10.27 -12.81
C ILE A 81 7.84 -9.57 -13.12
N ARG A 82 7.84 -8.64 -14.08
CA ARG A 82 6.65 -7.87 -14.47
C ARG A 82 5.57 -8.71 -15.16
N THR A 83 5.95 -9.74 -15.92
CA THR A 83 5.00 -10.73 -16.46
C THR A 83 4.32 -11.49 -15.32
N GLY A 84 5.09 -11.95 -14.33
CA GLY A 84 4.54 -12.59 -13.13
C GLY A 84 3.59 -11.69 -12.34
N TRP A 85 3.90 -10.40 -12.20
CA TRP A 85 2.99 -9.43 -11.60
C TRP A 85 1.71 -9.26 -12.42
N GLY A 86 1.82 -9.16 -13.74
CA GLY A 86 0.67 -9.06 -14.64
C GLY A 86 -0.28 -10.26 -14.49
N VAL A 87 0.26 -11.48 -14.47
CA VAL A 87 -0.53 -12.69 -14.25
C VAL A 87 -1.18 -12.69 -12.87
N ARG A 88 -0.45 -12.33 -11.82
CA ARG A 88 -0.98 -12.27 -10.45
C ARG A 88 -2.13 -11.27 -10.32
N GLU A 89 -1.95 -10.07 -10.88
CA GLU A 89 -2.97 -9.03 -10.89
C GLU A 89 -4.19 -9.45 -11.73
N PHE A 90 -3.98 -10.12 -12.87
CA PHE A 90 -5.06 -10.71 -13.65
C PHE A 90 -5.86 -11.71 -12.81
N GLN A 91 -5.21 -12.65 -12.14
CA GLN A 91 -5.89 -13.63 -11.27
C GLN A 91 -6.71 -12.94 -10.17
N ILE A 92 -6.18 -11.86 -9.57
CA ILE A 92 -6.90 -11.06 -8.56
C ILE A 92 -8.18 -10.48 -9.15
N TYR A 93 -8.08 -9.75 -10.25
CA TYR A 93 -9.25 -9.07 -10.85
C TYR A 93 -10.23 -10.05 -11.50
N ALA A 94 -9.74 -11.16 -12.05
CA ALA A 94 -10.56 -12.26 -12.56
C ALA A 94 -11.39 -12.95 -11.47
N SER A 95 -10.98 -12.87 -10.19
CA SER A 95 -11.74 -13.41 -9.08
C SER A 95 -12.89 -12.50 -8.60
N MET A 96 -12.92 -11.23 -9.03
CA MET A 96 -13.88 -10.24 -8.56
C MET A 96 -15.27 -10.43 -9.15
N ALA A 97 -16.30 -9.94 -8.45
CA ALA A 97 -17.69 -10.08 -8.85
C ALA A 97 -18.08 -9.19 -10.05
N GLN A 98 -17.37 -8.06 -10.23
CA GLN A 98 -17.56 -7.15 -11.35
C GLN A 98 -16.23 -6.92 -12.04
N VAL A 99 -16.29 -6.68 -13.34
CA VAL A 99 -15.16 -6.39 -14.22
C VAL A 99 -15.49 -5.19 -15.10
N ALA A 100 -14.47 -4.59 -15.73
CA ALA A 100 -14.73 -3.64 -16.80
C ALA A 100 -14.97 -4.39 -18.11
N CYS A 101 -15.83 -3.84 -18.95
CA CYS A 101 -16.09 -4.33 -20.30
C CYS A 101 -16.22 -3.16 -21.26
N ILE A 102 -15.80 -3.37 -22.51
CA ILE A 102 -15.94 -2.37 -23.56
C ILE A 102 -17.41 -2.19 -23.94
N ARG A 103 -17.86 -0.93 -23.92
CA ARG A 103 -19.20 -0.55 -24.37
C ARG A 103 -19.36 -0.92 -25.85
N GLN A 104 -20.51 -1.49 -26.21
CA GLN A 104 -20.80 -1.93 -27.59
C GLN A 104 -20.55 -0.81 -28.63
N GLY A 105 -21.02 0.41 -28.36
CA GLY A 105 -20.82 1.56 -29.26
C GLY A 105 -19.40 2.12 -29.31
N ARG A 106 -18.46 1.57 -28.52
CA ARG A 106 -17.05 1.97 -28.44
C ARG A 106 -16.09 0.88 -28.94
N LYS A 107 -16.61 -0.31 -29.27
CA LYS A 107 -15.81 -1.38 -29.88
C LYS A 107 -15.19 -0.87 -31.19
N GLY A 108 -13.89 -1.10 -31.38
CA GLY A 108 -13.14 -0.69 -32.57
C GLY A 108 -12.84 0.82 -32.70
N GLN A 109 -13.31 1.70 -31.80
CA GLN A 109 -13.15 3.17 -31.92
C GLN A 109 -11.87 3.74 -31.28
N LEU A 110 -10.96 2.92 -30.78
CA LEU A 110 -9.87 3.38 -29.89
C LEU A 110 -8.55 3.76 -30.59
N LEU A 111 -8.50 3.90 -31.92
CA LEU A 111 -7.19 3.90 -32.62
C LEU A 111 -6.87 4.98 -33.67
N LEU A 112 -7.58 6.10 -33.78
CA LEU A 112 -7.21 7.10 -34.80
C LEU A 112 -7.18 8.54 -34.28
N SER A 113 -6.22 9.33 -34.75
CA SER A 113 -6.31 10.80 -34.77
C SER A 113 -7.51 11.25 -35.64
N GLU A 114 -7.91 12.52 -35.58
CA GLU A 114 -8.96 13.07 -36.48
C GLU A 114 -8.62 12.89 -37.98
N THR A 115 -7.36 12.60 -38.30
CA THR A 115 -6.85 12.36 -39.66
C THR A 115 -6.60 10.88 -39.98
N GLY A 116 -6.97 9.93 -39.11
CA GLY A 116 -6.81 8.50 -39.38
C GLY A 116 -5.39 7.95 -39.14
N SER A 117 -4.53 8.65 -38.41
CA SER A 117 -3.15 8.21 -38.14
C SER A 117 -2.99 7.61 -36.73
N PRO A 118 -2.10 6.61 -36.54
CA PRO A 118 -1.72 6.12 -35.22
C PRO A 118 -1.05 7.22 -34.37
N VAL A 119 -1.37 7.31 -33.08
CA VAL A 119 -0.78 8.28 -32.14
C VAL A 119 0.33 7.60 -31.34
N LYS A 120 1.51 8.23 -31.23
CA LYS A 120 2.62 7.75 -30.39
C LYS A 120 2.26 7.84 -28.90
N VAL A 121 2.51 6.77 -28.15
CA VAL A 121 2.47 6.71 -26.67
C VAL A 121 3.88 6.30 -26.22
N ASP A 122 4.46 7.02 -25.27
CA ASP A 122 5.72 6.68 -24.58
C ASP A 122 6.97 6.49 -25.47
N ASN A 123 7.18 7.36 -26.45
CA ASN A 123 8.34 7.30 -27.37
C ASN A 123 8.50 5.98 -28.15
N LEU A 124 7.51 5.11 -28.14
CA LEU A 124 7.48 3.90 -28.95
C LEU A 124 6.76 4.18 -30.27
N GLU A 125 7.42 3.86 -31.39
CA GLU A 125 6.70 3.58 -32.63
C GLU A 125 5.96 2.26 -32.44
N VAL A 126 4.67 2.38 -32.18
CA VAL A 126 3.79 1.23 -32.12
C VAL A 126 3.52 0.80 -33.56
N TYR A 127 4.31 -0.15 -34.04
CA TYR A 127 3.84 -1.07 -35.05
C TYR A 127 3.00 -2.12 -34.33
N PHE A 128 1.80 -2.42 -34.80
CA PHE A 128 1.34 -3.77 -35.10
C PHE A 128 0.04 -3.70 -35.90
N ASP A 129 -0.10 -4.57 -36.91
CA ASP A 129 -1.38 -4.84 -37.54
C ASP A 129 -2.20 -5.68 -36.56
N GLY A 130 -3.32 -5.20 -36.01
CA GLY A 130 -3.65 -3.78 -35.81
C GLY A 130 -5.12 -3.46 -35.67
N SER A 131 -6.01 -4.44 -35.86
CA SER A 131 -7.44 -4.19 -36.09
C SER A 131 -8.31 -4.06 -34.83
N ALA A 132 -7.76 -4.19 -33.62
CA ALA A 132 -8.32 -3.55 -32.42
C ALA A 132 -7.28 -3.57 -31.31
N ALA A 133 -6.63 -2.43 -31.05
CA ALA A 133 -5.80 -2.22 -29.87
C ALA A 133 -6.48 -1.22 -28.96
N ILE A 134 -6.51 -1.54 -27.67
CA ILE A 134 -6.66 -0.50 -26.65
C ILE A 134 -5.27 -0.26 -26.09
N LEU A 135 -4.51 0.56 -26.81
CA LEU A 135 -3.59 1.45 -26.13
C LEU A 135 -4.43 2.64 -25.72
N ALA A 136 -4.38 3.00 -24.44
CA ALA A 136 -5.07 4.16 -23.96
C ALA A 136 -4.66 5.39 -24.80
N LYS A 137 -5.59 5.94 -25.59
CA LYS A 137 -5.33 7.20 -26.29
C LYS A 137 -5.22 8.29 -25.24
N ALA A 138 -4.06 8.94 -25.16
CA ALA A 138 -3.95 10.22 -24.48
C ALA A 138 -4.91 11.20 -25.19
N GLY A 139 -6.02 11.53 -24.53
CA GLY A 139 -7.10 12.32 -25.14
C GLY A 139 -8.30 12.45 -24.21
N LYS A 140 -9.17 13.41 -24.51
CA LYS A 140 -10.37 13.72 -23.71
C LYS A 140 -11.65 13.50 -24.52
N ALA A 141 -12.66 12.93 -23.87
CA ALA A 141 -14.04 12.93 -24.36
C ALA A 141 -14.84 14.08 -23.70
N ALA A 142 -15.99 14.42 -24.28
CA ALA A 142 -16.88 15.46 -23.76
C ALA A 142 -17.34 15.14 -22.32
N VAL A 143 -17.71 16.18 -21.57
CA VAL A 143 -18.14 16.07 -20.16
C VAL A 143 -19.32 15.11 -20.03
N VAL A 144 -19.13 13.98 -19.35
CA VAL A 144 -20.22 13.09 -18.93
C VAL A 144 -20.71 13.58 -17.57
N GLY A 145 -22.00 13.93 -17.47
CA GLY A 145 -22.58 14.62 -16.31
C GLY A 145 -22.37 13.93 -14.96
N GLY A 146 -22.11 14.72 -13.92
CA GLY A 146 -21.86 14.28 -12.54
C GLY A 146 -21.01 15.32 -11.79
N THR A 147 -21.05 15.32 -10.46
CA THR A 147 -20.42 16.37 -9.61
C THR A 147 -18.88 16.38 -9.61
N THR A 148 -18.22 15.56 -10.43
CA THR A 148 -16.79 15.66 -10.75
C THR A 148 -16.57 16.41 -12.07
N ALA A 149 -16.79 17.72 -12.08
CA ALA A 149 -16.57 18.56 -13.26
C ALA A 149 -15.12 18.43 -13.76
N GLY A 150 -14.97 17.96 -15.01
CA GLY A 150 -13.69 17.73 -15.68
C GLY A 150 -13.83 16.67 -16.78
N PRO A 151 -12.93 16.63 -17.76
CA PRO A 151 -12.96 15.64 -18.82
C PRO A 151 -12.77 14.21 -18.28
N VAL A 152 -13.15 13.25 -19.12
CA VAL A 152 -12.86 11.82 -18.98
C VAL A 152 -11.91 11.41 -20.10
N SER A 153 -11.08 10.40 -19.88
CA SER A 153 -10.25 9.86 -20.95
C SER A 153 -11.09 9.05 -21.94
N CYS A 154 -10.63 8.95 -23.17
CA CYS A 154 -11.26 8.05 -24.16
C CYS A 154 -11.25 6.58 -23.70
N TYR A 155 -10.22 6.17 -22.95
CA TYR A 155 -10.12 4.80 -22.45
C TYR A 155 -11.19 4.52 -21.39
N VAL A 156 -11.27 5.33 -20.33
CA VAL A 156 -12.27 5.17 -19.27
C VAL A 156 -13.69 5.32 -19.80
N ASP A 157 -13.93 6.25 -20.74
CA ASP A 157 -15.24 6.43 -21.36
C ASP A 157 -15.69 5.20 -22.18
N SER A 158 -14.74 4.42 -22.70
CA SER A 158 -15.03 3.17 -23.41
C SER A 158 -15.49 2.04 -22.50
N LEU A 159 -15.30 2.17 -21.19
CA LEU A 159 -15.54 1.11 -20.22
C LEU A 159 -16.89 1.26 -19.52
N GLN A 160 -17.44 0.12 -19.11
CA GLN A 160 -18.57 -0.01 -18.21
C GLN A 160 -18.33 -1.16 -17.24
N SER A 161 -18.93 -1.08 -16.04
CA SER A 161 -18.91 -2.18 -15.07
C SER A 161 -19.98 -3.20 -15.44
N ILE A 162 -19.62 -4.48 -15.44
CA ILE A 162 -20.54 -5.60 -15.65
C ILE A 162 -20.22 -6.76 -14.72
N VAL A 163 -21.20 -7.62 -14.48
CA VAL A 163 -21.03 -8.84 -13.69
C VAL A 163 -20.00 -9.74 -14.36
N ASN A 164 -19.05 -10.23 -13.57
CA ASN A 164 -18.09 -11.24 -14.02
C ASN A 164 -18.78 -12.60 -14.10
N SER A 165 -19.08 -13.04 -15.31
CA SER A 165 -19.76 -14.31 -15.58
C SER A 165 -18.88 -15.55 -15.37
N ALA A 166 -17.55 -15.40 -15.33
CA ALA A 166 -16.60 -16.49 -15.15
C ALA A 166 -15.53 -16.09 -14.12
N ARG A 167 -15.92 -16.11 -12.84
CA ARG A 167 -15.01 -15.78 -11.73
C ARG A 167 -13.89 -16.82 -11.62
N TYR A 168 -12.65 -16.34 -11.64
CA TYR A 168 -11.48 -17.16 -11.37
C TYR A 168 -11.50 -17.66 -9.92
N SER A 169 -11.29 -18.97 -9.74
CA SER A 169 -11.29 -19.65 -8.44
C SER A 169 -9.99 -20.40 -8.14
N GLY A 170 -8.95 -20.19 -8.95
CA GLY A 170 -7.63 -20.78 -8.73
C GLY A 170 -6.75 -19.98 -7.77
N PRO A 171 -5.50 -20.42 -7.55
CA PRO A 171 -4.53 -19.68 -6.75
C PRO A 171 -4.18 -18.33 -7.38
N ILE A 172 -3.90 -17.35 -6.53
CA ILE A 172 -3.25 -16.09 -6.93
C ILE A 172 -1.74 -16.35 -6.92
N SER A 173 -1.22 -17.04 -7.92
CA SER A 173 0.17 -17.55 -7.94
C SER A 173 1.12 -16.72 -8.78
N GLY A 174 0.62 -15.99 -9.79
CA GLY A 174 1.46 -15.41 -10.85
C GLY A 174 1.94 -16.44 -11.87
N VAL A 175 1.47 -17.69 -11.81
CA VAL A 175 1.71 -18.74 -12.80
C VAL A 175 0.55 -18.81 -13.78
N MET A 176 0.85 -18.91 -15.08
CA MET A 176 -0.14 -19.07 -16.15
C MET A 176 -0.64 -20.52 -16.22
N ASN A 177 -1.30 -20.99 -15.15
CA ASN A 177 -1.84 -22.34 -15.07
C ASN A 177 -3.09 -22.52 -15.95
N ALA A 178 -3.59 -23.76 -16.07
CA ALA A 178 -4.77 -24.08 -16.88
C ALA A 178 -6.02 -23.24 -16.55
N LYS A 179 -6.27 -22.96 -15.26
CA LYS A 179 -7.41 -22.11 -14.84
C LYS A 179 -7.22 -20.66 -15.27
N THR A 180 -5.98 -20.17 -15.24
CA THR A 180 -5.65 -18.80 -15.65
C THR A 180 -5.82 -18.64 -17.15
N ARG A 181 -5.37 -19.62 -17.95
CA ARG A 181 -5.59 -19.65 -19.41
C ARG A 181 -7.07 -19.56 -19.76
N LEU A 182 -7.90 -20.42 -19.16
CA LEU A 182 -9.36 -20.41 -19.38
C LEU A 182 -9.99 -19.06 -19.03
N ALA A 183 -9.52 -18.42 -17.95
CA ALA A 183 -10.02 -17.11 -17.57
C ALA A 183 -9.60 -16.02 -18.57
N ILE A 184 -8.38 -16.07 -19.11
CA ILE A 184 -7.92 -15.11 -20.15
C ILE A 184 -8.72 -15.30 -21.43
N ASP A 185 -8.86 -16.53 -21.92
CA ASP A 185 -9.65 -16.83 -23.12
C ASP A 185 -11.07 -16.26 -22.97
N HIS A 186 -11.72 -16.50 -21.82
CA HIS A 186 -13.04 -15.94 -21.52
C HIS A 186 -13.05 -14.40 -21.53
N TRP A 187 -12.05 -13.76 -20.94
CA TRP A 187 -11.98 -12.30 -20.89
C TRP A 187 -11.77 -11.67 -22.28
N LEU A 188 -10.93 -12.30 -23.11
CA LEU A 188 -10.72 -11.90 -24.50
C LEU A 188 -12.00 -12.04 -25.32
N ASP A 189 -12.68 -13.18 -25.22
CA ASP A 189 -13.92 -13.48 -25.96
C ASP A 189 -15.10 -12.56 -25.58
N ASN A 190 -15.08 -11.99 -24.36
CA ASN A 190 -16.17 -11.17 -23.83
C ASN A 190 -15.84 -9.67 -23.72
N ASP A 191 -14.73 -9.22 -24.31
CA ASP A 191 -14.27 -7.83 -24.24
C ASP A 191 -14.11 -7.29 -22.81
N TYR A 192 -13.70 -8.16 -21.87
CA TYR A 192 -13.42 -7.76 -20.50
C TYR A 192 -12.07 -7.05 -20.41
N ARG A 193 -11.91 -6.17 -19.43
CA ARG A 193 -10.69 -5.40 -19.15
C ARG A 193 -10.45 -5.30 -17.66
N CYS A 194 -9.23 -4.95 -17.29
CA CYS A 194 -8.89 -4.61 -15.91
C CYS A 194 -9.89 -3.57 -15.36
N PRO A 195 -10.58 -3.87 -14.25
CA PRO A 195 -11.63 -3.00 -13.73
C PRO A 195 -11.12 -1.78 -12.97
N VAL A 196 -9.81 -1.69 -12.69
CA VAL A 196 -9.24 -0.55 -11.98
C VAL A 196 -8.24 0.15 -12.88
N VAL A 197 -8.51 1.40 -13.20
CA VAL A 197 -7.70 2.19 -14.13
C VAL A 197 -7.18 3.43 -13.43
N PHE A 198 -5.86 3.65 -13.50
CA PHE A 198 -5.21 4.86 -12.98
C PHE A 198 -4.83 5.81 -14.09
N GLU A 199 -5.03 7.10 -13.85
CA GLU A 199 -4.66 8.15 -14.80
C GLU A 199 -4.10 9.37 -14.08
N ALA A 200 -3.00 9.91 -14.60
CA ALA A 200 -2.39 11.15 -14.16
C ALA A 200 -2.96 12.33 -14.96
N TRP A 201 -3.61 13.25 -14.26
CA TRP A 201 -4.25 14.43 -14.85
C TRP A 201 -3.53 15.71 -14.41
N LYS A 202 -3.28 16.59 -15.39
CA LYS A 202 -2.93 17.98 -15.14
C LYS A 202 -4.15 18.68 -14.51
N MET A 203 -3.87 19.57 -13.57
CA MET A 203 -4.89 20.24 -12.77
C MET A 203 -4.84 21.75 -13.00
N VAL A 204 -5.98 22.35 -13.35
CA VAL A 204 -6.17 23.79 -13.47
C VAL A 204 -7.26 24.21 -12.50
N GLN A 205 -6.93 25.06 -11.52
CA GLN A 205 -7.86 25.53 -10.49
C GLN A 205 -8.62 24.40 -9.76
N GLY A 206 -7.96 23.26 -9.54
CA GLY A 206 -8.53 22.10 -8.86
C GLY A 206 -9.40 21.19 -9.73
N ILE A 207 -9.55 21.51 -11.02
CA ILE A 207 -10.28 20.72 -12.01
C ILE A 207 -9.28 20.00 -12.93
N ARG A 208 -9.60 18.76 -13.33
CA ARG A 208 -8.81 18.02 -14.32
C ARG A 208 -8.87 18.77 -15.66
N SER A 209 -7.73 18.93 -16.35
CA SER A 209 -7.69 19.58 -17.66
C SER A 209 -7.33 18.61 -18.78
N ASP A 210 -6.12 18.03 -18.72
CA ASP A 210 -5.59 17.15 -19.74
C ASP A 210 -4.85 16.00 -19.06
N ILE A 211 -4.88 14.84 -19.69
CA ILE A 211 -4.09 13.71 -19.26
C ILE A 211 -2.61 14.02 -19.48
N ALA A 212 -1.76 13.64 -18.54
CA ALA A 212 -0.32 13.80 -18.70
C ALA A 212 0.20 12.82 -19.77
N ASP A 213 1.36 13.13 -20.35
CA ASP A 213 2.04 12.21 -21.24
C ASP A 213 2.43 10.96 -20.43
N SER A 214 2.24 9.76 -21.01
CA SER A 214 2.36 8.47 -20.29
C SER A 214 1.40 8.34 -19.09
N GLY A 215 0.44 9.26 -18.95
CA GLY A 215 -0.42 9.38 -17.78
C GLY A 215 -1.67 8.51 -17.84
N CYS A 216 -1.78 7.56 -18.77
CA CYS A 216 -2.99 6.74 -18.91
C CYS A 216 -2.74 5.27 -18.61
N ASN A 217 -3.65 4.67 -17.83
CA ASN A 217 -3.54 3.28 -17.36
C ASN A 217 -2.17 2.99 -16.72
N ILE A 218 -1.86 3.77 -15.69
CA ILE A 218 -0.60 3.71 -14.94
C ILE A 218 -0.63 2.49 -14.00
N TRP A 219 0.48 1.75 -13.90
CA TRP A 219 0.54 0.51 -13.10
C TRP A 219 1.72 0.49 -12.13
N ALA A 220 2.93 0.32 -12.66
CA ALA A 220 4.14 0.27 -11.86
C ALA A 220 4.35 1.60 -11.17
N HIS A 221 4.99 1.56 -10.00
CA HIS A 221 5.27 2.75 -9.20
C HIS A 221 5.94 3.89 -10.01
N ASP A 222 6.74 3.50 -11.02
CA ASP A 222 7.56 4.33 -11.89
C ASP A 222 7.07 4.39 -13.35
N SER A 223 5.91 3.80 -13.67
CA SER A 223 5.32 3.90 -15.03
C SER A 223 4.90 5.32 -15.40
N PHE A 224 4.83 6.22 -14.41
CA PHE A 224 4.62 7.64 -14.57
C PHE A 224 5.39 8.37 -13.46
N THR A 225 6.21 9.36 -13.82
CA THR A 225 7.18 9.97 -12.89
C THR A 225 7.09 11.49 -12.76
N GLU A 226 6.14 12.16 -13.45
CA GLU A 226 5.95 13.60 -13.25
C GLU A 226 5.23 13.90 -11.94
N GLY A 227 5.79 14.80 -11.12
CA GLY A 227 5.22 15.10 -9.80
C GLY A 227 4.12 16.15 -9.76
N VAL A 228 3.88 16.88 -10.86
CA VAL A 228 2.86 17.94 -10.93
C VAL A 228 1.45 17.38 -11.13
N PRO A 229 1.21 16.44 -12.06
CA PRO A 229 -0.10 15.82 -12.22
C PRO A 229 -0.58 15.09 -10.97
N ARG A 230 -1.90 14.96 -10.81
CA ARG A 230 -2.51 14.15 -9.75
C ARG A 230 -2.97 12.84 -10.37
N VAL A 231 -2.75 11.74 -9.64
CA VAL A 231 -3.18 10.41 -10.05
C VAL A 231 -4.57 10.16 -9.49
N PHE A 232 -5.50 9.86 -10.41
CA PHE A 232 -6.87 9.49 -10.14
C PHE A 232 -7.10 8.02 -10.50
N VAL A 233 -8.12 7.45 -9.88
CA VAL A 233 -8.57 6.08 -10.16
C VAL A 233 -10.01 6.07 -10.63
N ARG A 234 -10.32 5.10 -11.50
CA ARG A 234 -11.65 4.65 -11.89
C ARG A 234 -11.79 3.19 -11.53
N ASP A 235 -12.78 2.86 -10.72
CA ASP A 235 -12.99 1.50 -10.21
C ASP A 235 -14.34 0.95 -10.67
N PHE A 236 -14.30 -0.08 -11.53
CA PHE A 236 -15.44 -0.82 -12.04
C PHE A 236 -15.62 -2.18 -11.34
N SER A 237 -14.78 -2.51 -10.37
CA SER A 237 -14.69 -3.84 -9.76
C SER A 237 -15.70 -4.11 -8.65
N SER A 238 -16.21 -3.04 -8.04
CA SER A 238 -17.05 -3.09 -6.83
C SER A 238 -16.38 -3.86 -5.69
N CYS A 239 -15.05 -3.89 -5.66
CA CYS A 239 -14.30 -4.52 -4.59
C CYS A 239 -14.52 -3.81 -3.26
N PHE A 240 -14.65 -2.48 -3.26
CA PHE A 240 -14.93 -1.68 -2.07
C PHE A 240 -16.30 -1.01 -2.16
N GLU A 241 -16.96 -0.85 -1.02
CA GLU A 241 -18.20 -0.11 -0.91
C GLU A 241 -17.91 1.39 -0.76
N PHE A 242 -18.49 2.20 -1.64
CA PHE A 242 -18.31 3.64 -1.61
C PHE A 242 -19.35 4.28 -0.69
N PRO A 243 -18.96 5.18 0.24
CA PRO A 243 -19.90 5.82 1.14
C PRO A 243 -20.83 6.78 0.39
N VAL A 244 -21.98 7.07 0.99
CA VAL A 244 -22.97 8.02 0.45
C VAL A 244 -22.30 9.35 0.10
N GLY A 245 -22.57 9.86 -1.10
CA GLY A 245 -21.95 11.08 -1.64
C GLY A 245 -20.67 10.84 -2.45
N ARG A 246 -20.14 9.61 -2.46
CA ARG A 246 -19.05 9.20 -3.35
C ARG A 246 -19.57 8.14 -4.32
N ALA A 247 -19.68 8.47 -5.60
CA ALA A 247 -20.09 7.49 -6.59
C ALA A 247 -18.87 6.69 -7.07
N GLN A 248 -19.00 5.36 -7.13
CA GLN A 248 -17.96 4.46 -7.62
C GLN A 248 -17.54 4.80 -9.07
N ASN A 249 -18.51 5.19 -9.90
CA ASN A 249 -18.29 5.61 -11.29
C ASN A 249 -17.77 7.05 -11.41
N HIS A 250 -17.10 7.61 -10.39
CA HIS A 250 -16.41 8.89 -10.45
C HIS A 250 -14.89 8.70 -10.44
N TYR A 251 -14.15 9.70 -10.90
CA TYR A 251 -12.70 9.75 -10.69
C TYR A 251 -12.41 10.13 -9.24
N HIS A 252 -11.65 9.30 -8.55
CA HIS A 252 -11.21 9.58 -7.17
C HIS A 252 -9.72 9.87 -7.15
N ALA A 253 -9.33 10.98 -6.53
CA ALA A 253 -7.91 11.26 -6.35
C ALA A 253 -7.30 10.24 -5.39
N VAL A 254 -6.14 9.69 -5.76
CA VAL A 254 -5.40 8.72 -4.95
C VAL A 254 -4.10 9.34 -4.46
N GLY A 255 -3.41 10.11 -5.30
CA GLY A 255 -2.13 10.68 -4.94
C GLY A 255 -1.45 11.43 -6.07
N TYR A 256 -0.12 11.39 -6.02
CA TYR A 256 0.78 11.93 -7.03
C TYR A 256 2.11 11.19 -6.98
N TYR A 257 2.93 11.33 -8.02
CA TYR A 257 4.29 10.80 -7.99
C TYR A 257 5.23 11.76 -7.26
N GLU A 258 5.95 11.29 -6.26
CA GLU A 258 7.00 12.06 -5.60
C GLU A 258 8.35 11.59 -6.16
N SER A 259 9.04 12.47 -6.88
CA SER A 259 10.28 12.13 -7.59
C SER A 259 11.54 12.24 -6.74
N ARG A 260 11.44 12.80 -5.54
CA ARG A 260 12.57 12.87 -4.61
C ARG A 260 12.93 11.47 -4.09
N GLY A 261 14.17 11.31 -3.63
CA GLY A 261 14.63 10.09 -2.98
C GLY A 261 14.56 8.87 -3.90
N PHE A 262 13.70 7.91 -3.55
CA PHE A 262 13.58 6.63 -4.26
C PHE A 262 12.52 6.65 -5.36
N GLY A 263 11.72 7.71 -5.45
CA GLY A 263 10.62 7.83 -6.38
C GLY A 263 9.42 6.95 -6.00
N GLY A 264 8.20 7.45 -6.17
CA GLY A 264 7.00 6.60 -6.13
C GLY A 264 5.71 7.30 -5.71
N PRO A 265 4.63 6.52 -5.54
CA PRO A 265 3.34 7.02 -5.12
C PRO A 265 3.39 7.73 -3.76
N ASN A 266 2.73 8.87 -3.67
CA ASN A 266 2.55 9.60 -2.42
C ASN A 266 1.16 10.24 -2.33
N SER A 267 0.68 10.46 -1.11
CA SER A 267 -0.60 11.11 -0.86
C SER A 267 -0.49 12.14 0.27
N THR A 268 -1.49 13.02 0.36
CA THR A 268 -1.52 14.14 1.32
C THR A 268 -2.95 14.38 1.75
N LYS A 269 -3.19 15.34 2.67
CA LYS A 269 -4.55 15.78 3.08
C LYS A 269 -5.51 16.02 1.90
N ARG A 270 -5.00 16.48 0.75
CA ARG A 270 -5.82 16.78 -0.45
C ARG A 270 -6.32 15.55 -1.20
N HIS A 271 -5.71 14.39 -0.98
CA HIS A 271 -6.10 13.13 -1.60
C HIS A 271 -6.94 12.25 -0.65
N SER A 272 -7.08 12.66 0.61
CA SER A 272 -7.81 11.93 1.64
C SER A 272 -9.33 12.11 1.49
N TRP A 273 -10.10 11.07 1.80
CA TRP A 273 -11.55 11.15 1.90
C TRP A 273 -12.00 11.70 3.25
N SER A 274 -11.85 13.00 3.46
CA SER A 274 -12.44 13.66 4.63
C SER A 274 -13.96 13.80 4.47
N PRO A 275 -14.78 13.63 5.54
CA PRO A 275 -14.37 13.25 6.90
C PRO A 275 -14.22 11.74 7.13
N ASP A 276 -14.60 10.89 6.18
CA ASP A 276 -14.70 9.42 6.35
C ASP A 276 -13.39 8.74 6.82
N ALA A 277 -12.27 9.10 6.20
CA ALA A 277 -10.94 8.56 6.48
C ALA A 277 -10.18 9.34 7.57
N GLU A 278 -10.77 10.42 8.11
CA GLU A 278 -10.16 11.19 9.19
C GLU A 278 -10.21 10.44 10.51
N MET A 279 -9.11 10.48 11.26
CA MET A 279 -9.05 9.99 12.64
C MET A 279 -9.77 10.98 13.57
N THR A 280 -11.06 11.22 13.36
CA THR A 280 -11.89 11.99 14.31
C THR A 280 -12.26 11.12 15.50
N VAL A 281 -12.64 11.74 16.62
CA VAL A 281 -13.20 11.00 17.77
C VAL A 281 -14.36 10.12 17.33
N LYS A 282 -15.28 10.62 16.49
CA LYS A 282 -16.41 9.84 15.99
C LYS A 282 -15.97 8.61 15.19
N ASN A 283 -14.96 8.73 14.34
CA ASN A 283 -14.52 7.63 13.49
C ASN A 283 -13.67 6.59 14.23
N ILE A 284 -13.18 6.91 15.43
CA ILE A 284 -12.36 6.02 16.27
C ILE A 284 -13.17 5.41 17.41
N ILE A 285 -13.93 6.23 18.12
CA ILE A 285 -14.68 5.86 19.33
C ILE A 285 -16.15 5.53 18.97
N GLY A 286 -16.57 5.76 17.73
CA GLY A 286 -17.94 5.52 17.25
C GLY A 286 -18.94 6.63 17.61
N SER A 287 -18.56 7.57 18.49
CA SER A 287 -19.43 8.67 18.95
C SER A 287 -18.72 10.02 18.91
N PRO A 288 -19.44 11.14 18.67
CA PRO A 288 -18.88 12.48 18.81
C PRO A 288 -18.31 12.74 20.22
N VAL A 289 -17.49 13.78 20.35
CA VAL A 289 -16.95 14.18 21.65
C VAL A 289 -18.09 14.51 22.62
N ASN A 290 -18.05 13.87 23.79
CA ASN A 290 -18.88 14.23 24.94
C ASN A 290 -18.09 15.15 25.89
N PRO A 291 -18.49 16.43 26.05
CA PRO A 291 -17.78 17.36 26.94
C PRO A 291 -17.71 16.91 28.41
N VAL A 292 -18.68 16.10 28.87
CA VAL A 292 -18.71 15.57 30.25
C VAL A 292 -17.64 14.50 30.46
N GLU A 293 -17.27 13.78 29.40
CA GLU A 293 -16.31 12.67 29.43
C GLU A 293 -14.95 13.07 28.85
N ILE A 294 -14.65 14.38 28.78
CA ILE A 294 -13.43 14.92 28.15
C ILE A 294 -12.13 14.31 28.71
N ASN A 295 -12.17 13.81 29.95
CA ASN A 295 -11.05 13.22 30.66
C ASN A 295 -11.09 11.67 30.71
N SER A 296 -11.97 11.03 29.95
CA SER A 296 -12.09 9.57 29.87
C SER A 296 -10.81 8.91 29.32
N PRO A 297 -10.58 7.61 29.62
CA PRO A 297 -9.47 6.84 29.04
C PRO A 297 -9.44 6.88 27.51
N ALA A 298 -10.61 6.75 26.88
CA ALA A 298 -10.75 6.75 25.43
C ALA A 298 -10.30 8.08 24.81
N LEU A 299 -10.73 9.23 25.37
CA LEU A 299 -10.31 10.54 24.87
C LEU A 299 -8.85 10.88 25.22
N SER A 300 -8.35 10.41 26.37
CA SER A 300 -6.94 10.51 26.74
C SER A 300 -6.03 9.79 25.74
N THR A 301 -6.32 8.52 25.47
CA THR A 301 -5.60 7.71 24.49
C THR A 301 -5.73 8.31 23.10
N TYR A 302 -6.92 8.80 22.76
CA TYR A 302 -7.17 9.47 21.49
C TYR A 302 -6.23 10.66 21.29
N ARG A 303 -6.17 11.59 22.24
CA ARG A 303 -5.33 12.79 22.10
C ARG A 303 -3.85 12.43 21.92
N ALA A 304 -3.36 11.44 22.67
CA ALA A 304 -1.96 11.02 22.60
C ALA A 304 -1.58 10.44 21.22
N ILE A 305 -2.39 9.53 20.67
CA ILE A 305 -2.14 8.92 19.35
C ILE A 305 -2.40 9.93 18.23
N ARG A 306 -3.45 10.74 18.35
CA ARG A 306 -3.89 11.70 17.31
C ARG A 306 -2.83 12.73 16.97
N VAL A 307 -2.06 13.18 17.97
CA VAL A 307 -0.89 14.05 17.80
C VAL A 307 0.16 13.39 16.90
N VAL A 308 0.48 12.13 17.16
CA VAL A 308 1.46 11.39 16.36
C VAL A 308 0.97 11.22 14.92
N ALA A 309 -0.30 10.85 14.76
CA ALA A 309 -0.92 10.70 13.46
C ALA A 309 -0.93 12.01 12.65
N GLU A 310 -1.09 13.19 13.28
CA GLU A 310 -0.96 14.47 12.57
C GLU A 310 0.42 14.66 11.93
N ALA A 311 1.48 14.27 12.64
CA ALA A 311 2.85 14.39 12.14
C ALA A 311 3.17 13.38 11.03
N GLU A 312 2.54 12.20 11.10
CA GLU A 312 2.89 11.05 10.28
C GLU A 312 2.07 10.93 9.01
N CYS A 313 0.75 10.98 9.16
CA CYS A 313 -0.21 10.71 8.11
C CYS A 313 -1.32 11.76 8.09
N PHE A 314 -1.03 12.95 8.62
CA PHE A 314 -1.98 14.06 8.64
C PHE A 314 -3.30 13.75 9.38
N GLY A 315 -3.27 12.76 10.28
CA GLY A 315 -4.46 12.30 10.99
C GLY A 315 -5.46 11.55 10.14
N ARG A 316 -5.01 10.85 9.09
CA ARG A 316 -5.86 10.17 8.11
C ARG A 316 -5.40 8.73 7.93
N PHE A 317 -6.36 7.80 7.82
CA PHE A 317 -6.06 6.39 7.58
C PHE A 317 -5.66 6.08 6.14
N ASP A 318 -6.01 6.95 5.20
CA ASP A 318 -5.83 6.74 3.76
C ASP A 318 -4.71 7.61 3.16
N VAL A 319 -3.92 8.25 4.01
CA VAL A 319 -2.66 8.89 3.63
C VAL A 319 -1.53 7.89 3.78
N LEU A 320 -0.94 7.56 2.64
CA LEU A 320 0.15 6.62 2.45
C LEU A 320 1.36 7.30 1.79
N ASN A 321 2.54 6.76 2.07
CA ASN A 321 3.82 7.13 1.46
C ASN A 321 4.50 5.89 0.88
N ALA A 322 4.91 5.95 -0.38
CA ALA A 322 5.74 4.95 -1.04
C ALA A 322 6.79 5.61 -1.97
N TRP A 323 7.46 6.68 -1.52
CA TRP A 323 8.44 7.40 -2.35
C TRP A 323 9.87 7.44 -1.79
N ASP A 324 10.04 7.21 -0.49
CA ASP A 324 11.34 7.17 0.17
C ASP A 324 11.90 5.75 0.21
N ASN A 325 12.88 5.49 1.08
CA ASN A 325 13.47 4.16 1.21
C ASN A 325 12.50 3.13 1.81
N ALA A 326 11.32 3.52 2.29
CA ALA A 326 10.28 2.57 2.65
C ALA A 326 9.55 2.03 1.41
N LEU A 327 9.22 0.74 1.42
CA LEU A 327 8.43 0.14 0.35
C LEU A 327 7.01 0.72 0.29
N MET A 328 6.39 0.86 1.46
CA MET A 328 5.07 1.44 1.69
C MET A 328 4.97 1.79 3.17
N SER A 329 4.37 2.92 3.50
CA SER A 329 4.13 3.36 4.88
C SER A 329 2.66 3.74 5.07
N ALA A 330 2.05 3.29 6.18
CA ALA A 330 0.62 3.48 6.43
C ALA A 330 0.28 3.58 7.94
N GLY A 331 -0.89 4.16 8.23
CA GLY A 331 -1.49 4.16 9.57
C GLY A 331 -1.01 5.29 10.50
N PRO A 332 -1.51 5.33 11.74
CA PRO A 332 -1.30 6.44 12.69
C PRO A 332 0.17 6.64 13.11
N CYS A 333 0.99 5.59 12.99
CA CYS A 333 2.42 5.62 13.27
C CYS A 333 3.28 5.46 12.01
N HIS A 334 2.67 5.53 10.82
CA HIS A 334 3.31 5.35 9.52
C HIS A 334 4.24 4.12 9.45
N TRP A 335 3.68 2.97 9.85
CA TRP A 335 4.44 1.72 9.84
C TRP A 335 4.90 1.40 8.44
N THR A 336 6.18 1.08 8.30
CA THR A 336 6.79 0.74 7.01
C THR A 336 6.64 -0.77 6.74
N MET A 337 6.40 -1.17 5.48
CA MET A 337 6.43 -2.58 5.07
C MET A 337 7.85 -3.15 5.12
N GLY A 338 8.83 -2.29 4.84
CA GLY A 338 10.26 -2.55 4.98
C GLY A 338 11.03 -1.31 4.56
N LEU A 339 12.24 -1.14 5.08
CA LEU A 339 13.17 -0.10 4.66
C LEU A 339 14.25 -0.73 3.78
N PHE A 340 14.52 -0.12 2.64
CA PHE A 340 15.58 -0.53 1.75
C PHE A 340 16.92 -0.06 2.31
N ASP A 341 17.80 -1.01 2.58
CA ASP A 341 19.18 -0.79 2.96
C ASP A 341 20.08 -1.90 2.43
N SER A 342 21.34 -1.58 2.11
CA SER A 342 22.35 -2.58 1.76
C SER A 342 21.92 -3.60 0.68
N GLY A 343 21.15 -3.15 -0.33
CA GLY A 343 20.71 -3.96 -1.48
C GLY A 343 19.42 -4.76 -1.30
N GLN A 344 18.77 -4.70 -0.13
CA GLN A 344 17.53 -5.42 0.14
C GLN A 344 16.61 -4.67 1.12
N TYR A 345 15.34 -5.06 1.16
CA TYR A 345 14.42 -4.59 2.19
C TYR A 345 14.61 -5.34 3.52
N GLU A 346 14.62 -4.58 4.61
CA GLU A 346 14.54 -5.09 5.98
C GLU A 346 13.09 -5.38 6.40
N ARG A 347 12.93 -6.04 7.54
CA ARG A 347 11.61 -6.31 8.13
C ARG A 347 10.95 -5.00 8.58
N GLY A 348 9.66 -4.84 8.30
CA GLY A 348 8.91 -3.62 8.62
C GLY A 348 7.73 -3.86 9.55
N GLU A 349 7.31 -2.81 10.25
CA GLU A 349 6.20 -2.85 11.21
C GLU A 349 4.83 -3.05 10.55
N PHE A 350 4.68 -2.69 9.28
CA PHE A 350 3.42 -2.86 8.56
C PHE A 350 3.12 -4.33 8.27
N ALA A 351 4.15 -5.17 8.10
CA ALA A 351 3.97 -6.62 8.08
C ALA A 351 3.52 -7.17 9.46
N GLY A 352 3.99 -6.57 10.55
CA GLY A 352 3.47 -6.84 11.89
C GLY A 352 1.99 -6.46 12.03
N PHE A 353 1.59 -5.32 11.45
CA PHE A 353 0.18 -4.93 11.37
C PHE A 353 -0.67 -5.90 10.56
N ILE A 354 -0.18 -6.39 9.41
CA ILE A 354 -0.89 -7.42 8.62
C ILE A 354 -1.15 -8.67 9.47
N SER A 355 -0.15 -9.10 10.24
CA SER A 355 -0.26 -10.23 11.17
C SER A 355 -1.28 -9.96 12.29
N TYR A 356 -1.25 -8.76 12.87
CA TYR A 356 -2.22 -8.33 13.89
C TYR A 356 -3.65 -8.29 13.34
N LEU A 357 -3.86 -7.74 12.14
CA LEU A 357 -5.15 -7.67 11.47
C LEU A 357 -5.69 -9.08 11.19
N LYS A 358 -4.86 -10.00 10.68
CA LYS A 358 -5.24 -11.40 10.44
C LYS A 358 -5.78 -12.06 11.72
N GLN A 359 -5.13 -11.86 12.86
CA GLN A 359 -5.57 -12.43 14.13
C GLN A 359 -6.86 -11.75 14.65
N ARG A 360 -6.93 -10.42 14.58
CA ARG A 360 -8.01 -9.63 15.19
C ARG A 360 -9.30 -9.65 14.37
N ASP A 361 -9.17 -9.55 13.06
CA ASP A 361 -10.28 -9.43 12.11
C ASP A 361 -9.87 -10.09 10.78
N ASN A 362 -10.02 -11.41 10.74
CA ASN A 362 -9.65 -12.21 9.58
C ASN A 362 -10.51 -11.87 8.35
N GLU A 363 -11.76 -11.41 8.52
CA GLU A 363 -12.62 -11.01 7.41
C GLU A 363 -12.05 -9.79 6.69
N THR A 364 -11.71 -8.74 7.44
CA THR A 364 -11.05 -7.56 6.88
C THR A 364 -9.67 -7.90 6.33
N PHE A 365 -8.90 -8.77 6.98
CA PHE A 365 -7.63 -9.26 6.44
C PHE A 365 -7.80 -9.93 5.08
N MET A 366 -8.77 -10.83 4.94
CA MET A 366 -9.05 -11.49 3.66
C MET A 366 -9.50 -10.49 2.60
N LYS A 367 -10.21 -9.42 2.98
CA LYS A 367 -10.64 -8.37 2.05
C LYS A 367 -9.49 -7.52 1.48
N VAL A 368 -8.42 -7.32 2.25
CA VAL A 368 -7.34 -6.37 1.91
C VAL A 368 -6.04 -7.05 1.48
N PHE A 369 -5.74 -8.24 2.00
CA PHE A 369 -4.47 -8.94 1.79
C PHE A 369 -4.66 -10.40 1.37
N GLY A 370 -5.30 -11.21 2.21
CA GLY A 370 -5.38 -12.66 1.99
C GLY A 370 -6.09 -13.04 0.69
N GLY A 371 -7.19 -12.36 0.37
CA GLY A 371 -7.91 -12.53 -0.90
C GLY A 371 -7.14 -12.06 -2.14
N PHE A 372 -6.03 -11.33 -1.95
CA PHE A 372 -5.09 -10.96 -3.01
C PHE A 372 -3.79 -11.80 -2.97
N GLY A 373 -3.78 -12.87 -2.18
CA GLY A 373 -2.66 -13.79 -2.08
C GLY A 373 -1.46 -13.26 -1.29
N VAL A 374 -1.64 -12.26 -0.43
CA VAL A 374 -0.57 -11.71 0.43
C VAL A 374 -0.81 -12.11 1.89
N TYR A 375 0.18 -12.74 2.50
CA TYR A 375 0.13 -13.22 3.88
C TYR A 375 1.34 -12.71 4.69
N PRO A 376 1.17 -12.50 6.01
CA PRO A 376 2.32 -12.25 6.87
C PRO A 376 3.17 -13.52 6.95
N LYS A 377 4.49 -13.38 6.99
CA LYS A 377 5.41 -14.52 7.14
C LYS A 377 5.27 -15.21 8.50
N TYR A 378 4.92 -14.46 9.53
CA TYR A 378 4.74 -14.96 10.89
C TYR A 378 3.38 -14.50 11.42
N ASP A 379 2.72 -15.38 12.18
CA ASP A 379 1.46 -15.08 12.84
C ASP A 379 1.64 -14.25 14.12
N TRP A 380 0.59 -13.54 14.52
CA TRP A 380 0.67 -12.68 15.69
C TRP A 380 0.91 -13.51 16.95
N GLY A 381 1.85 -13.06 17.79
CA GLY A 381 2.33 -13.80 18.95
C GLY A 381 3.57 -14.65 18.69
N ASP A 382 3.99 -14.82 17.44
CA ASP A 382 5.30 -15.40 17.12
C ASP A 382 6.42 -14.49 17.64
N SER A 383 7.37 -15.06 18.38
CA SER A 383 8.48 -14.31 18.99
C SER A 383 9.37 -13.61 17.97
N ARG A 384 9.39 -14.07 16.70
CA ARG A 384 10.19 -13.49 15.62
C ARG A 384 9.60 -12.19 15.06
N LEU A 385 8.35 -11.87 15.39
CA LEU A 385 7.75 -10.57 15.07
C LEU A 385 8.21 -9.49 16.04
N TYR A 386 8.37 -9.82 17.32
CA TYR A 386 8.56 -8.82 18.36
C TYR A 386 10.04 -8.59 18.67
N ALA A 387 10.52 -7.39 18.35
CA ALA A 387 11.85 -6.92 18.69
C ALA A 387 11.81 -6.24 20.07
N GLU A 388 12.24 -6.96 21.11
CA GLU A 388 12.17 -6.53 22.51
C GLU A 388 13.00 -5.26 22.81
N ASP A 389 14.18 -5.15 22.19
CA ASP A 389 15.11 -4.01 22.29
C ASP A 389 14.58 -2.73 21.62
N LEU A 390 13.67 -2.88 20.66
CA LEU A 390 13.02 -1.78 19.95
C LEU A 390 11.56 -1.57 20.36
N LYS A 391 10.94 -2.50 21.10
CA LYS A 391 9.51 -2.52 21.44
C LYS A 391 8.62 -2.35 20.19
N LYS A 392 8.91 -3.14 19.15
CA LYS A 392 8.25 -3.07 17.83
C LYS A 392 7.89 -4.46 17.32
N TYR A 393 6.86 -4.54 16.49
CA TYR A 393 6.41 -5.76 15.83
C TYR A 393 6.74 -5.67 14.34
N SER A 394 7.85 -6.26 13.91
CA SER A 394 8.35 -6.19 12.53
C SER A 394 8.42 -7.56 11.89
N GLY A 395 7.96 -7.65 10.64
CA GLY A 395 7.90 -8.91 9.90
C GLY A 395 8.25 -8.73 8.44
N TRP A 396 7.90 -9.75 7.66
CA TRP A 396 7.90 -9.69 6.20
C TRP A 396 6.63 -10.36 5.68
N VAL A 397 6.43 -10.35 4.37
CA VAL A 397 5.27 -10.95 3.71
C VAL A 397 5.68 -12.07 2.77
N ARG A 398 4.72 -12.95 2.51
CA ARG A 398 4.82 -14.06 1.57
C ARG A 398 3.62 -14.02 0.63
N LEU A 399 3.80 -14.62 -0.54
CA LEU A 399 2.81 -14.70 -1.60
C LEU A 399 2.33 -16.14 -1.74
N THR A 400 1.05 -16.33 -2.03
CA THR A 400 0.52 -17.65 -2.40
C THR A 400 1.18 -18.13 -3.69
N ASN A 401 1.54 -19.41 -3.75
CA ASN A 401 2.10 -20.03 -4.96
C ASN A 401 1.06 -20.90 -5.68
N ASP A 402 1.45 -21.62 -6.74
CA ASP A 402 0.50 -22.37 -7.57
C ASP A 402 -0.09 -23.61 -6.90
N THR A 403 0.47 -24.03 -5.76
CA THR A 403 -0.08 -25.14 -4.97
C THR A 403 -1.15 -24.68 -3.97
N TYR A 404 -1.29 -23.36 -3.78
CA TYR A 404 -2.27 -22.80 -2.85
C TYR A 404 -3.70 -23.20 -3.24
N ASN A 405 -4.47 -23.72 -2.29
CA ASN A 405 -5.85 -24.10 -2.53
C ASN A 405 -6.84 -23.15 -1.83
N PRO A 406 -7.46 -22.19 -2.56
CA PRO A 406 -8.36 -21.20 -1.95
C PRO A 406 -9.60 -21.77 -1.24
N ALA A 407 -9.94 -23.05 -1.49
CA ALA A 407 -11.10 -23.69 -0.86
C ALA A 407 -10.81 -24.25 0.54
N GLN A 408 -9.55 -24.31 0.96
CA GLN A 408 -9.14 -24.83 2.27
C GLN A 408 -9.08 -23.72 3.32
N GLN A 409 -9.30 -24.09 4.58
CA GLN A 409 -9.25 -23.15 5.72
C GLN A 409 -7.86 -23.08 6.37
N LEU A 410 -7.11 -24.18 6.29
CA LEU A 410 -5.76 -24.30 6.82
C LEU A 410 -4.81 -24.52 5.65
N HIS A 411 -3.72 -23.75 5.64
CA HIS A 411 -2.73 -23.79 4.56
C HIS A 411 -1.38 -24.24 5.10
N ALA A 412 -0.71 -25.10 4.34
CA ALA A 412 0.64 -25.53 4.60
C ALA A 412 1.63 -24.41 4.24
N GLU A 413 2.79 -24.39 4.92
CA GLU A 413 3.87 -23.44 4.62
C GLU A 413 4.38 -23.57 3.17
N SER A 414 4.28 -24.76 2.57
CA SER A 414 4.66 -25.01 1.17
C SER A 414 3.74 -24.36 0.14
N GLU A 415 2.57 -23.85 0.54
CA GLU A 415 1.64 -23.12 -0.34
C GLU A 415 2.02 -21.64 -0.52
N PHE A 416 3.15 -21.21 0.08
CA PHE A 416 3.62 -19.84 0.05
C PHE A 416 5.10 -19.74 -0.31
N ASP A 417 5.43 -18.69 -1.05
CA ASP A 417 6.81 -18.28 -1.30
C ASP A 417 7.06 -16.92 -0.63
N ASP A 418 8.20 -16.75 0.03
CA ASP A 418 8.59 -15.43 0.54
C ASP A 418 8.66 -14.43 -0.61
N LEU A 419 8.10 -13.23 -0.44
CA LEU A 419 8.35 -12.14 -1.39
C LEU A 419 9.85 -11.82 -1.36
N PRO A 420 10.59 -11.91 -2.48
CA PRO A 420 12.00 -11.59 -2.46
C PRO A 420 12.23 -10.15 -2.01
N ARG A 421 13.30 -9.95 -1.22
CA ARG A 421 13.60 -8.66 -0.60
C ARG A 421 14.43 -7.74 -1.49
N THR A 422 14.73 -8.16 -2.72
CA THR A 422 15.37 -7.30 -3.72
C THR A 422 14.43 -6.15 -4.07
N LYS A 423 15.01 -5.04 -4.55
CA LYS A 423 14.23 -3.84 -4.87
C LYS A 423 13.19 -4.13 -5.95
N GLU A 424 13.62 -4.81 -7.00
CA GLU A 424 12.86 -5.09 -8.21
C GLU A 424 11.64 -5.95 -7.89
N GLU A 425 11.77 -7.00 -7.08
CA GLU A 425 10.68 -7.91 -6.71
C GLU A 425 9.72 -7.28 -5.69
N ALA A 426 10.27 -6.67 -4.64
CA ALA A 426 9.45 -6.10 -3.56
C ALA A 426 8.57 -4.94 -4.06
N HIS A 427 9.00 -4.23 -5.10
CA HIS A 427 8.24 -3.16 -5.75
C HIS A 427 6.88 -3.59 -6.31
N TYR A 428 6.56 -4.89 -6.36
CA TYR A 428 5.19 -5.37 -6.57
C TYR A 428 4.19 -4.66 -5.64
N LEU A 429 4.51 -4.57 -4.35
CA LEU A 429 3.67 -3.93 -3.33
C LEU A 429 3.75 -2.40 -3.33
N LYS A 430 4.53 -1.82 -4.24
CA LYS A 430 4.69 -0.37 -4.46
C LYS A 430 3.86 0.15 -5.65
N THR A 431 3.23 -0.75 -6.41
CA THR A 431 2.39 -0.39 -7.57
C THR A 431 1.21 0.51 -7.17
N TRP A 432 0.69 1.27 -8.13
CA TRP A 432 -0.48 2.13 -7.91
C TRP A 432 -1.72 1.35 -7.47
N HIS A 433 -1.85 0.09 -7.90
CA HIS A 433 -2.93 -0.80 -7.51
C HIS A 433 -2.85 -1.19 -6.03
N TRP A 434 -1.66 -1.53 -5.52
CA TRP A 434 -1.46 -1.76 -4.07
C TRP A 434 -1.64 -0.50 -3.25
N PHE A 435 -1.11 0.63 -3.71
CA PHE A 435 -1.31 1.93 -3.05
C PHE A 435 -2.81 2.27 -2.92
N TYR A 436 -3.59 2.02 -3.97
CA TYR A 436 -5.04 2.22 -3.96
C TYR A 436 -5.78 1.25 -3.04
N ARG A 437 -5.46 -0.05 -3.06
CA ARG A 437 -6.08 -1.05 -2.17
C ARG A 437 -5.94 -0.64 -0.70
N LEU A 438 -4.74 -0.23 -0.30
CA LEU A 438 -4.45 0.23 1.06
C LEU A 438 -5.15 1.54 1.39
N SER A 439 -5.23 2.47 0.43
CA SER A 439 -5.96 3.73 0.61
C SER A 439 -7.46 3.47 0.80
N MET A 440 -8.05 2.59 -0.01
CA MET A 440 -9.46 2.19 0.10
C MET A 440 -9.76 1.42 1.38
N ALA A 441 -8.84 0.58 1.87
CA ALA A 441 -8.99 -0.06 3.17
C ALA A 441 -9.13 1.00 4.28
N GLY A 442 -8.26 2.02 4.30
CA GLY A 442 -8.37 3.14 5.24
C GLY A 442 -9.66 3.97 5.08
N ARG A 443 -10.17 4.11 3.85
CA ARG A 443 -11.40 4.86 3.54
C ARG A 443 -12.69 4.13 3.94
N THR A 444 -12.75 2.82 3.71
CA THR A 444 -14.03 2.10 3.66
C THR A 444 -14.18 1.01 4.72
N LEU A 445 -13.10 0.46 5.26
CA LEU A 445 -13.17 -0.69 6.17
C LEU A 445 -12.92 -0.27 7.62
N SER A 446 -13.95 -0.36 8.46
CA SER A 446 -13.83 -0.03 9.89
C SER A 446 -12.88 -0.97 10.62
N GLY A 447 -12.96 -2.29 10.37
CA GLY A 447 -12.06 -3.28 10.97
C GLY A 447 -10.57 -2.98 10.72
N TYR A 448 -10.24 -2.42 9.55
CA TYR A 448 -8.88 -2.01 9.21
C TYR A 448 -8.42 -0.81 10.05
N ARG A 449 -9.29 0.21 10.16
CA ARG A 449 -9.02 1.41 10.99
C ARG A 449 -8.95 1.07 12.48
N GLU A 450 -9.85 0.24 12.97
CA GLU A 450 -9.91 -0.21 14.35
C GLU A 450 -8.67 -1.04 14.70
N ALA A 451 -8.23 -1.95 13.83
CA ALA A 451 -7.00 -2.72 14.04
C ALA A 451 -5.76 -1.80 14.07
N MET A 452 -5.67 -0.81 13.18
CA MET A 452 -4.60 0.19 13.22
C MET A 452 -4.65 0.97 14.54
N TRP A 453 -5.84 1.37 14.99
CA TRP A 453 -5.99 2.06 16.27
C TRP A 453 -5.53 1.18 17.44
N SER A 454 -6.00 -0.07 17.51
CA SER A 454 -5.64 -1.00 18.59
C SER A 454 -4.14 -1.33 18.61
N MET A 455 -3.49 -1.50 17.46
CA MET A 455 -2.05 -1.76 17.42
C MET A 455 -1.23 -0.55 17.89
N ALA A 456 -1.70 0.68 17.64
CA ALA A 456 -1.07 1.88 18.22
C ALA A 456 -1.18 1.90 19.76
N LYS A 457 -2.29 1.41 20.34
CA LYS A 457 -2.44 1.23 21.81
C LYS A 457 -1.44 0.20 22.35
N VAL A 458 -1.28 -0.95 21.67
CA VAL A 458 -0.27 -1.97 22.01
C VAL A 458 1.13 -1.35 22.06
N ARG A 459 1.48 -0.54 21.06
CA ARG A 459 2.78 0.14 21.02
C ARG A 459 2.99 1.09 22.19
N ILE A 460 1.98 1.90 22.56
CA ILE A 460 2.08 2.76 23.75
C ILE A 460 2.35 1.92 25.00
N ARG A 461 1.55 0.89 25.23
CA ARG A 461 1.68 0.00 26.39
C ARG A 461 3.10 -0.56 26.50
N ASP A 462 3.63 -1.09 25.40
CA ASP A 462 4.95 -1.75 25.40
C ASP A 462 6.09 -0.74 25.62
N VAL A 463 5.98 0.48 25.07
CA VAL A 463 6.92 1.58 25.34
C VAL A 463 6.86 2.03 26.80
N LEU A 464 5.65 2.22 27.36
CA LEU A 464 5.48 2.68 28.73
C LEU A 464 5.91 1.63 29.77
N ASN A 465 5.93 0.35 29.39
CA ASN A 465 6.43 -0.74 30.23
C ASN A 465 7.96 -0.85 30.24
N LYS A 466 8.69 -0.06 29.43
CA LYS A 466 10.17 -0.06 29.47
C LYS A 466 10.66 0.39 30.85
N GLU A 467 11.40 -0.49 31.51
CA GLU A 467 12.12 -0.16 32.75
C GLU A 467 13.22 0.87 32.50
N VAL A 468 13.38 1.80 33.44
CA VAL A 468 14.42 2.82 33.45
C VAL A 468 15.04 2.94 34.84
N GLN A 469 16.35 3.20 34.85
CA GLN A 469 17.13 3.35 36.07
C GLN A 469 17.88 4.68 36.06
N PHE A 470 17.74 5.48 37.11
CA PHE A 470 18.40 6.79 37.26
C PHE A 470 18.72 7.08 38.73
N ARG A 471 19.49 8.14 39.01
CA ARG A 471 19.90 8.51 40.37
C ARG A 471 19.20 9.77 40.87
N VAL A 472 18.78 9.72 42.14
CA VAL A 472 18.30 10.86 42.91
C VAL A 472 19.14 10.94 44.19
N GLY A 473 20.04 11.92 44.27
CA GLY A 473 21.06 11.94 45.32
C GLY A 473 21.90 10.67 45.29
N ALA A 474 21.98 9.96 46.43
CA ALA A 474 22.69 8.68 46.54
C ALA A 474 21.82 7.47 46.16
N THR A 475 20.52 7.65 45.93
CA THR A 475 19.58 6.55 45.69
C THR A 475 19.48 6.24 44.20
N THR A 476 19.59 4.96 43.85
CA THR A 476 19.23 4.45 42.54
C THR A 476 17.74 4.16 42.51
N VAL A 477 17.01 4.80 41.60
CA VAL A 477 15.59 4.58 41.36
C VAL A 477 15.42 3.68 40.15
N VAL A 478 14.65 2.60 40.31
CA VAL A 478 14.18 1.73 39.23
C VAL A 478 12.68 1.95 39.06
N SER A 479 12.23 2.22 37.85
CA SER A 479 10.84 2.55 37.52
C SER A 479 10.54 2.18 36.06
N THR A 480 9.35 2.51 35.55
CA THR A 480 9.06 2.41 34.11
C THR A 480 8.82 3.78 33.49
N LEU A 481 8.95 3.87 32.16
CA LEU A 481 8.63 5.10 31.44
C LEU A 481 7.21 5.58 31.76
N GLY A 482 6.22 4.69 31.83
CA GLY A 482 4.83 5.02 32.18
C GLY A 482 4.62 5.48 33.62
N ARG A 483 5.55 5.18 34.54
CA ARG A 483 5.52 5.72 35.91
C ARG A 483 6.27 7.05 36.00
N VAL A 484 7.28 7.27 35.18
CA VAL A 484 8.04 8.54 35.15
C VAL A 484 7.27 9.62 34.38
N PHE A 485 6.66 9.28 33.24
CA PHE A 485 5.96 10.19 32.35
C PHE A 485 4.48 9.83 32.29
N THR A 486 3.63 10.65 32.91
CA THR A 486 2.22 10.30 33.17
C THR A 486 1.22 11.27 32.56
N SER A 487 1.69 12.36 31.93
CA SER A 487 0.82 13.27 31.19
C SER A 487 0.58 12.80 29.76
N GLU A 488 -0.57 13.15 29.20
CA GLU A 488 -0.87 12.88 27.78
C GLU A 488 0.20 13.50 26.86
N LYS A 489 0.67 14.69 27.22
CA LYS A 489 1.75 15.39 26.50
C LYS A 489 3.04 14.57 26.50
N SER A 490 3.51 14.09 27.65
CA SER A 490 4.75 13.31 27.71
C SER A 490 4.62 12.00 26.94
N VAL A 491 3.49 11.30 27.06
CA VAL A 491 3.25 10.05 26.33
C VAL A 491 3.21 10.28 24.82
N ALA A 492 2.56 11.35 24.36
CA ALA A 492 2.54 11.73 22.94
C ALA A 492 3.96 12.03 22.41
N ILE A 493 4.79 12.72 23.19
CA ILE A 493 6.20 13.00 22.81
C ILE A 493 7.00 11.70 22.74
N LEU A 494 6.89 10.82 23.75
CA LEU A 494 7.58 9.52 23.77
C LEU A 494 7.17 8.67 22.57
N LEU A 495 5.88 8.57 22.28
CA LEU A 495 5.38 7.82 21.12
C LEU A 495 5.91 8.44 19.82
N ARG A 496 5.81 9.76 19.63
CA ARG A 496 6.30 10.43 18.43
C ARG A 496 7.80 10.18 18.21
N TRP A 497 8.58 10.28 19.27
CA TRP A 497 10.02 10.01 19.22
C TRP A 497 10.28 8.54 18.89
N HIS A 498 9.60 7.62 19.56
CA HIS A 498 9.74 6.18 19.31
C HIS A 498 9.35 5.79 17.88
N VAL A 499 8.37 6.44 17.27
CA VAL A 499 8.05 6.31 15.84
C VAL A 499 9.26 6.64 14.97
N TYR A 500 9.89 7.79 15.20
CA TYR A 500 11.00 8.24 14.37
C TYR A 500 12.34 7.52 14.64
N ARG A 501 12.65 7.25 15.92
CA ARG A 501 13.89 6.62 16.40
C ARG A 501 13.61 5.77 17.64
N PRO A 502 13.13 4.53 17.49
CA PRO A 502 12.79 3.67 18.63
C PRO A 502 13.96 3.43 19.58
N SER A 503 15.17 3.19 19.05
CA SER A 503 16.35 2.95 19.87
C SER A 503 16.67 4.09 20.83
N HIS A 504 16.37 5.34 20.44
CA HIS A 504 16.55 6.51 21.33
C HIS A 504 15.61 6.48 22.54
N VAL A 505 14.53 5.70 22.51
CA VAL A 505 13.54 5.67 23.59
C VAL A 505 13.71 4.43 24.47
N VAL A 506 13.98 3.26 23.88
CA VAL A 506 13.87 1.98 24.59
C VAL A 506 15.10 1.07 24.55
N HIS A 507 16.06 1.30 23.65
CA HIS A 507 17.25 0.43 23.54
C HIS A 507 18.29 0.82 24.59
N ASP A 508 18.78 -0.13 25.38
CA ASP A 508 19.60 0.16 26.57
C ASP A 508 20.87 0.94 26.26
N GLU A 509 21.55 0.61 25.16
CA GLU A 509 22.82 1.26 24.77
C GLU A 509 22.66 2.59 24.02
N HIS A 510 21.47 2.86 23.47
CA HIS A 510 21.24 3.98 22.54
C HIS A 510 20.17 4.96 23.02
N GLN A 511 19.46 4.62 24.08
CA GLN A 511 18.40 5.44 24.62
C GLN A 511 18.96 6.78 25.13
N ARG A 512 18.15 7.83 24.96
CA ARG A 512 18.44 9.20 25.37
C ARG A 512 17.57 9.65 26.53
N ILE A 513 16.59 8.83 26.95
CA ILE A 513 15.56 9.20 27.92
C ILE A 513 16.11 9.24 29.35
N VAL A 514 16.88 8.24 29.77
CA VAL A 514 17.52 8.21 31.10
C VAL A 514 18.49 9.38 31.28
N PRO A 515 19.40 9.68 30.32
CA PRO A 515 20.21 10.91 30.38
C PRO A 515 19.37 12.18 30.55
N ILE A 516 18.23 12.28 29.86
CA ILE A 516 17.30 13.42 30.00
C ILE A 516 16.71 13.48 31.40
N ILE A 517 16.23 12.36 31.94
CA ILE A 517 15.70 12.29 33.31
C ILE A 517 16.77 12.76 34.30
N GLN A 518 17.99 12.22 34.18
CA GLN A 518 19.10 12.55 35.07
C GLN A 518 19.47 14.04 34.98
N GLN A 519 19.51 14.60 33.78
CA GLN A 519 19.80 16.01 33.57
C GLN A 519 18.75 16.91 34.22
N VAL A 520 17.46 16.60 34.04
CA VAL A 520 16.37 17.39 34.64
C VAL A 520 16.43 17.37 36.16
N ILE A 521 16.70 16.20 36.75
CA ILE A 521 16.87 16.04 38.21
C ILE A 521 18.02 16.92 38.72
N ASN A 522 19.15 16.93 38.01
CA ASN A 522 20.34 17.68 38.41
C ASN A 522 20.17 19.21 38.24
N GLU A 523 19.46 19.64 37.20
CA GLU A 523 19.35 21.07 36.83
C GLU A 523 18.15 21.77 37.49
N THR A 524 17.09 21.04 37.86
CA THR A 524 15.84 21.63 38.37
C THR A 524 15.79 21.62 39.90
N VAL A 525 16.50 22.55 40.53
CA VAL A 525 16.61 22.66 42.00
C VAL A 525 15.31 23.09 42.70
N THR A 526 14.34 23.62 41.96
CA THR A 526 13.04 24.05 42.49
C THR A 526 12.04 22.90 42.69
N VAL A 527 12.38 21.68 42.25
CA VAL A 527 11.54 20.49 42.35
C VAL A 527 12.15 19.51 43.34
N ASN A 528 11.35 19.02 44.29
CA ASN A 528 11.81 18.03 45.26
C ASN A 528 11.84 16.61 44.64
N TRP A 529 12.98 16.23 44.08
CA TRP A 529 13.19 14.92 43.45
C TRP A 529 13.33 13.76 44.44
N GLN A 530 13.59 14.03 45.73
CA GLN A 530 13.77 13.00 46.77
C GLN A 530 12.47 12.24 47.09
N LEU A 531 11.32 12.74 46.63
CA LEU A 531 10.05 12.04 46.74
C LEU A 531 10.07 10.75 45.90
N PRO A 532 9.42 9.66 46.36
CA PRO A 532 9.15 8.51 45.52
C PRO A 532 8.46 8.91 44.22
N VAL A 533 8.73 8.21 43.11
CA VAL A 533 8.14 8.53 41.78
C VAL A 533 6.60 8.53 41.81
N SER A 534 5.99 7.69 42.66
CA SER A 534 4.54 7.67 42.89
C SER A 534 3.99 8.98 43.47
N ASN A 535 4.84 9.77 44.13
CA ASN A 535 4.49 11.02 44.82
C ASN A 535 4.96 12.26 44.03
N TRP A 536 5.51 12.07 42.83
CA TRP A 536 5.82 13.19 41.93
C TRP A 536 4.54 13.84 41.41
N GLY A 537 4.54 15.17 41.34
CA GLY A 537 3.38 15.99 40.95
C GLY A 537 3.60 16.78 39.66
N ASP A 538 2.75 17.78 39.43
CA ASP A 538 2.75 18.58 38.19
C ASP A 538 4.06 19.33 37.93
N ALA A 539 4.77 19.74 38.97
CA ALA A 539 6.06 20.41 38.84
C ALA A 539 7.13 19.47 38.25
N HIS A 540 7.16 18.21 38.70
CA HIS A 540 8.04 17.17 38.16
C HIS A 540 7.72 16.88 36.69
N GLU A 541 6.44 16.63 36.39
CA GLU A 541 5.95 16.32 35.04
C GLU A 541 6.22 17.48 34.06
N THR A 542 6.03 18.72 34.50
CA THR A 542 6.31 19.92 33.69
C THR A 542 7.80 20.06 33.37
N ALA A 543 8.68 19.84 34.34
CA ALA A 543 10.12 19.90 34.13
C ALA A 543 10.60 18.83 33.14
N LEU A 544 10.13 17.59 33.33
CA LEU A 544 10.44 16.45 32.48
C LEU A 544 9.91 16.63 31.05
N SER A 545 8.62 16.93 30.89
CA SER A 545 7.98 17.06 29.57
C SER A 545 8.58 18.19 28.73
N ARG A 546 9.00 19.30 29.36
CA ARG A 546 9.68 20.41 28.67
C ARG A 546 11.01 19.96 28.08
N ARG A 547 11.86 19.31 28.89
CA ARG A 547 13.17 18.84 28.42
C ARG A 547 13.02 17.73 27.38
N LEU A 548 12.08 16.82 27.59
CA LEU A 548 11.77 15.74 26.66
C LEU A 548 11.35 16.31 25.29
N LEU A 549 10.45 17.31 25.26
CA LEU A 549 10.04 17.97 24.02
C LEU A 549 11.21 18.66 23.33
N SER A 550 12.04 19.40 24.08
CA SER A 550 13.21 20.08 23.53
C SER A 550 14.19 19.10 22.88
N ALA A 551 14.45 17.96 23.54
CA ALA A 551 15.37 16.95 23.02
C ALA A 551 14.79 16.22 21.81
N ALA A 552 13.49 15.90 21.83
CA ALA A 552 12.80 15.30 20.68
C ALA A 552 12.81 16.25 19.47
N ALA A 553 12.52 17.54 19.68
CA ALA A 553 12.46 18.55 18.63
C ALA A 553 13.81 18.83 17.98
N ALA A 554 14.92 18.69 18.74
CA ALA A 554 16.27 18.79 18.20
C ALA A 554 16.61 17.67 17.20
N ILE A 555 15.89 16.53 17.26
CA ILE A 555 16.09 15.38 16.37
C ILE A 555 15.06 15.39 15.23
N ASN A 556 13.81 15.74 15.55
CA ASN A 556 12.74 15.85 14.58
C ASN A 556 11.81 17.01 14.98
N PRO A 557 11.90 18.18 14.32
CA PRO A 557 11.13 19.37 14.70
C PRO A 557 9.61 19.20 14.54
N THR A 558 9.13 18.20 13.78
CA THR A 558 7.69 17.95 13.60
C THR A 558 6.96 17.59 14.89
N VAL A 559 7.67 17.11 15.93
CA VAL A 559 7.08 16.88 17.26
C VAL A 559 6.57 18.16 17.90
N ALA A 560 7.28 19.29 17.71
CA ALA A 560 6.87 20.57 18.29
C ALA A 560 5.61 21.12 17.60
N THR A 561 5.47 20.90 16.29
CA THR A 561 4.29 21.31 15.53
C THR A 561 3.08 20.41 15.80
N SER A 562 3.29 19.11 15.99
CA SER A 562 2.19 18.16 16.20
C SER A 562 1.67 18.18 17.65
N ILE A 563 2.53 18.40 18.65
CA ILE A 563 2.13 18.38 20.07
C ILE A 563 1.13 19.50 20.43
N VAL A 564 1.07 20.57 19.61
CA VAL A 564 0.09 21.65 19.76
C VAL A 564 -1.24 21.35 19.06
N PHE A 565 -1.39 20.21 18.39
CA PHE A 565 -2.67 19.83 17.82
C PHE A 565 -3.74 19.67 18.91
N GLY A 566 -4.97 20.09 18.59
CA GLY A 566 -6.13 19.91 19.46
C GLY A 566 -6.63 21.18 20.16
N PHE A 567 -5.87 22.28 20.19
CA PHE A 567 -6.29 23.53 20.86
C PHE A 567 -7.62 24.10 20.35
N THR A 568 -7.93 23.86 19.06
CA THR A 568 -9.17 24.31 18.41
C THR A 568 -10.15 23.17 18.15
N GLN A 569 -9.89 21.98 18.69
CA GLN A 569 -10.67 20.79 18.41
C GLN A 569 -11.60 20.45 19.57
N PRO A 570 -12.78 19.84 19.33
CA PRO A 570 -13.75 19.54 20.39
C PRO A 570 -13.19 18.70 21.55
N GLN A 571 -12.26 17.78 21.26
CA GLN A 571 -11.61 16.93 22.25
C GLN A 571 -10.54 17.64 23.10
N GLY A 572 -10.14 18.86 22.74
CA GLY A 572 -9.02 19.58 23.35
C GLY A 572 -7.62 19.07 22.94
N ALA A 573 -6.59 19.82 23.36
CA ALA A 573 -5.18 19.44 23.21
C ALA A 573 -4.76 18.42 24.27
N VAL A 574 -3.60 17.77 24.05
CA VAL A 574 -2.98 16.88 25.05
C VAL A 574 -2.79 17.60 26.40
N ARG A 575 -3.24 16.97 27.48
CA ARG A 575 -3.12 17.49 28.85
C ARG A 575 -1.70 17.36 29.39
N THR A 576 -1.30 18.33 30.22
CA THR A 576 0.08 18.45 30.74
C THR A 576 0.25 18.05 32.20
N GLY A 577 -0.85 17.92 32.96
CA GLY A 577 -0.81 17.54 34.37
C GLY A 577 -0.37 16.09 34.58
N ARG A 578 0.20 15.82 35.76
CA ARG A 578 0.55 14.48 36.23
C ARG A 578 -0.69 13.59 36.21
N ASN A 579 -0.52 12.31 35.85
CA ASN A 579 -1.57 11.30 35.81
C ASN A 579 -2.77 11.65 34.89
N THR A 580 -2.58 12.59 33.94
CA THR A 580 -3.63 12.89 32.97
C THR A 580 -3.70 11.83 31.88
N PHE A 581 -2.62 11.12 31.58
CA PHE A 581 -2.68 10.00 30.64
C PHE A 581 -3.30 8.77 31.30
N ILE A 582 -4.35 8.26 30.67
CA ILE A 582 -4.98 6.98 30.95
C ILE A 582 -5.09 6.24 29.63
N LEU A 583 -4.51 5.03 29.57
CA LEU A 583 -4.63 4.14 28.42
C LEU A 583 -6.00 3.47 28.46
N ASP A 584 -6.69 3.50 27.32
CA ASP A 584 -7.92 2.75 27.08
C ASP A 584 -7.54 1.32 26.68
N GLU A 585 -7.83 0.32 27.50
CA GLU A 585 -7.40 -1.06 27.24
C GLU A 585 -8.10 -1.68 26.02
#